data_AF-A0A834LVK1-F1
#
_entry.id   AF-A0A834LVK1-F1
#
_cell.length_a   1.000
_cell.length_b   1.000
_cell.length_c   1.000
_cell.angle_alpha   90.00
_cell.angle_beta   90.00
_cell.angle_gamma   90.00
#
_symmetry.space_group_name_H-M   'P 1'
#
loop_
_entity.id
_entity.type
_entity.pdbx_description
1 polymer ?
#
loop_
_entity_poly.entity_id
_entity_poly.type
_entity_poly.pdbx_seq_one_letter_code
_entity_poly.pdbx_strand_id
1 'polypeptide(L)'
;MSRSVLSHFLSLSNASPRVSSSTMSCSIDASRFLRRCGTIPRRRLPISYGGVAGSRCYCSLSVSNPVGPAADSGSVKKRIVSGVQPTGSIHLGNYLGAIRNWVLLQDAYETFFFIVDLHAITLPYDPQELSRVTRETAAIYIACGVDTSKACIFVQSHVRAHAELMWLLSSATPIGWLNRMIQFKEKSRKAGDENVAVALLTYPVLMAADILLYQSDFVPVGEDQKQHLELTRELAERVNYLYGGRKWKKLGGRGGAVFKVPEALIPPAGARVMSLTDGLAKMSKSASSDQSRINLLDPKDVIANKIKRCKTDSFSGIEFDNPDRPESNNLLSIYQLMTGKTKQEVAHECQDMNWGTFKNVLTDALIDHLLPIQVRYKEMINDTRYLDRVLAEGATKATDVADITLNNVYQAMGFLKR
;
A
#
# COMPACT_ATOMS: atom_id res chain seq x y z
N MET A 1 -9.32 20.32 -67.70
CA MET A 1 -9.44 18.90 -67.26
C MET A 1 -8.81 18.83 -65.87
N SER A 2 -9.52 19.21 -64.79
CA SER A 2 -10.48 18.39 -64.02
C SER A 2 -9.78 17.25 -63.29
N ARG A 3 -9.74 17.08 -61.96
CA ARG A 3 -10.40 17.75 -60.80
C ARG A 3 -9.59 17.43 -59.54
N SER A 4 -9.48 18.41 -58.64
CA SER A 4 -9.25 18.22 -57.20
C SER A 4 -10.60 17.89 -56.54
N VAL A 5 -10.61 17.09 -55.48
CA VAL A 5 -11.77 16.91 -54.61
C VAL A 5 -11.33 17.09 -53.16
N LEU A 6 -11.60 18.28 -52.64
CA LEU A 6 -11.71 18.60 -51.22
C LEU A 6 -13.09 19.25 -51.01
N SER A 7 -13.71 18.88 -49.89
CA SER A 7 -14.85 19.51 -49.21
C SER A 7 -16.28 19.25 -49.72
N HIS A 8 -17.11 18.82 -48.76
CA HIS A 8 -18.56 19.02 -48.58
C HIS A 8 -18.88 18.31 -47.24
N PHE A 9 -19.54 18.85 -46.21
CA PHE A 9 -20.32 20.07 -46.02
C PHE A 9 -20.39 20.42 -44.52
N LEU A 10 -20.63 21.72 -44.27
CA LEU A 10 -20.83 22.41 -43.00
C LEU A 10 -22.18 22.13 -42.31
N SER A 11 -22.16 22.29 -40.98
CA SER A 11 -23.11 23.03 -40.11
C SER A 11 -24.63 22.93 -40.33
N LEU A 12 -25.35 22.49 -39.29
CA LEU A 12 -26.66 23.05 -38.92
C LEU A 12 -26.70 23.31 -37.41
N SER A 13 -27.26 24.48 -37.08
CA SER A 13 -27.22 25.15 -35.78
C SER A 13 -28.58 25.09 -35.07
N ASN A 14 -28.53 25.12 -33.73
CA ASN A 14 -29.52 25.59 -32.73
C ASN A 14 -31.02 25.32 -32.86
N ALA A 15 -31.60 24.69 -31.82
CA ALA A 15 -32.84 25.13 -31.19
C ALA A 15 -32.99 24.58 -29.75
N SER A 16 -33.17 25.49 -28.79
CA SER A 16 -33.68 25.23 -27.43
C SER A 16 -35.22 25.17 -27.45
N PRO A 17 -35.85 24.58 -26.42
CA PRO A 17 -36.82 25.38 -25.67
C PRO A 17 -36.76 25.18 -24.14
N ARG A 18 -37.12 26.24 -23.41
CA ARG A 18 -37.58 26.20 -22.02
C ARG A 18 -39.10 25.96 -22.01
N VAL A 19 -39.63 25.34 -20.93
CA VAL A 19 -40.65 25.91 -20.01
C VAL A 19 -41.33 24.81 -19.15
N SER A 20 -41.18 24.98 -17.83
CA SER A 20 -42.05 24.72 -16.65
C SER A 20 -42.75 23.37 -16.32
N SER A 21 -42.44 22.93 -15.09
CA SER A 21 -43.30 22.43 -13.99
C SER A 21 -44.50 21.52 -14.25
N SER A 22 -44.47 20.35 -13.61
CA SER A 22 -45.63 19.84 -12.84
C SER A 22 -45.18 18.92 -11.70
N THR A 23 -45.69 19.27 -10.52
CA THR A 23 -45.77 18.55 -9.26
C THR A 23 -46.44 17.20 -9.39
N MET A 24 -45.88 16.16 -8.78
CA MET A 24 -46.64 15.04 -8.23
C MET A 24 -45.90 14.49 -7.00
N SER A 25 -46.48 14.78 -5.84
CA SER A 25 -46.28 14.15 -4.55
C SER A 25 -46.55 12.64 -4.61
N CYS A 26 -45.69 11.84 -3.99
CA CYS A 26 -46.15 10.55 -3.47
C CYS A 26 -45.50 10.28 -2.10
N SER A 27 -46.39 9.98 -1.17
CA SER A 27 -46.22 10.04 0.26
C SER A 27 -45.56 8.78 0.80
N ILE A 28 -44.86 9.00 1.91
CA ILE A 28 -44.39 8.02 2.87
C ILE A 28 -45.56 7.16 3.34
N ASP A 29 -45.39 5.84 3.37
CA ASP A 29 -46.14 5.00 4.30
C ASP A 29 -45.25 3.90 4.87
N ALA A 30 -44.99 4.05 6.16
CA ALA A 30 -44.32 3.09 7.01
C ALA A 30 -45.39 2.34 7.79
N SER A 31 -45.52 1.02 7.63
CA SER A 31 -46.06 0.17 8.70
C SER A 31 -45.81 -1.32 8.48
N ARG A 32 -45.57 -2.01 9.61
CA ARG A 32 -45.68 -3.47 9.86
C ARG A 32 -44.42 -4.33 9.68
N PHE A 33 -43.52 -4.22 10.66
CA PHE A 33 -42.73 -5.36 11.14
C PHE A 33 -43.34 -5.89 12.44
N LEU A 34 -43.89 -7.11 12.43
CA LEU A 34 -44.16 -7.91 13.63
C LEU A 34 -43.97 -9.41 13.34
N ARG A 35 -43.02 -9.98 14.09
CA ARG A 35 -42.96 -11.35 14.65
C ARG A 35 -42.99 -12.57 13.70
N ARG A 36 -41.94 -13.40 13.80
CA ARG A 36 -41.97 -14.66 14.58
C ARG A 36 -40.61 -15.38 14.59
N CYS A 37 -40.12 -15.67 15.80
CA CYS A 37 -39.12 -16.72 16.06
C CYS A 37 -39.72 -18.11 15.76
N GLY A 38 -38.89 -19.00 15.22
CA GLY A 38 -39.20 -20.43 15.04
C GLY A 38 -37.97 -21.27 15.39
N THR A 39 -38.20 -22.20 16.30
CA THR A 39 -37.27 -23.03 17.08
C THR A 39 -36.63 -24.20 16.34
N ILE A 40 -35.44 -24.58 16.83
CA ILE A 40 -34.60 -25.75 16.48
C ILE A 40 -35.25 -27.06 16.96
N PRO A 41 -35.18 -28.19 16.22
CA PRO A 41 -35.40 -29.52 16.77
C PRO A 41 -34.08 -30.29 16.97
N ARG A 42 -33.87 -30.78 18.21
CA ARG A 42 -32.90 -31.83 18.57
C ARG A 42 -33.40 -33.20 18.10
N ARG A 43 -32.51 -34.04 17.54
CA ARG A 43 -32.71 -35.49 17.43
C ARG A 43 -31.76 -36.24 18.36
N ARG A 44 -32.35 -37.11 19.19
CA ARG A 44 -31.70 -38.17 19.99
C ARG A 44 -31.55 -39.43 19.15
N LEU A 45 -30.54 -40.26 19.44
CA LEU A 45 -30.54 -41.73 19.27
C LEU A 45 -29.51 -42.37 20.25
N PRO A 46 -29.56 -43.69 20.54
CA PRO A 46 -29.60 -44.21 21.91
C PRO A 46 -28.40 -45.08 22.33
N ILE A 47 -28.42 -45.47 23.62
CA ILE A 47 -27.49 -46.36 24.33
C ILE A 47 -27.93 -47.83 24.19
N SER A 48 -26.98 -48.76 24.06
CA SER A 48 -27.15 -50.17 24.46
C SER A 48 -25.83 -50.77 24.99
N TYR A 49 -25.97 -51.73 25.91
CA TYR A 49 -24.98 -52.33 26.81
C TYR A 49 -24.34 -53.63 26.26
N GLY A 50 -23.14 -53.98 26.74
CA GLY A 50 -22.75 -55.38 27.04
C GLY A 50 -21.30 -55.79 26.73
N GLY A 51 -20.61 -56.39 27.72
CA GLY A 51 -19.66 -57.50 27.48
C GLY A 51 -18.21 -57.35 27.97
N VAL A 52 -17.79 -58.24 28.87
CA VAL A 52 -16.53 -58.32 29.65
C VAL A 52 -15.35 -58.95 28.89
N ALA A 53 -14.12 -58.56 29.27
CA ALA A 53 -12.83 -59.30 29.37
C ALA A 53 -11.69 -58.48 28.72
N GLY A 54 -10.60 -58.06 29.38
CA GLY A 54 -9.74 -58.79 30.31
C GLY A 54 -8.38 -58.99 29.63
N SER A 55 -7.44 -58.05 29.78
CA SER A 55 -5.98 -58.24 29.60
C SER A 55 -5.21 -56.98 30.02
N ARG A 56 -4.47 -57.09 31.12
CA ARG A 56 -3.42 -56.14 31.52
C ARG A 56 -2.19 -56.41 30.65
N CYS A 57 -1.64 -55.38 30.01
CA CYS A 57 -0.27 -55.41 29.52
C CYS A 57 0.44 -54.11 29.91
N TYR A 58 1.54 -54.27 30.62
CA TYR A 58 2.48 -53.22 31.00
C TYR A 58 3.30 -52.84 29.78
N CYS A 59 3.25 -51.57 29.36
CA CYS A 59 4.27 -51.00 28.47
C CYS A 59 4.66 -49.60 28.96
N SER A 60 5.97 -49.45 29.12
CA SER A 60 6.75 -48.30 29.53
C SER A 60 6.39 -47.01 28.80
N LEU A 61 6.26 -45.92 29.56
CA LEU A 61 6.17 -44.55 29.07
C LEU A 61 7.50 -44.15 28.39
N SER A 62 7.59 -44.33 27.07
CA SER A 62 8.49 -43.51 26.24
C SER A 62 7.74 -42.24 25.87
N VAL A 63 8.14 -41.12 26.44
CA VAL A 63 7.65 -39.78 26.09
C VAL A 63 8.04 -39.49 24.64
N SER A 64 7.13 -39.69 23.71
CA SER A 64 7.24 -39.09 22.38
C SER A 64 6.87 -37.61 22.51
N ASN A 65 7.85 -36.72 22.31
CA ASN A 65 7.61 -35.30 22.16
C ASN A 65 6.48 -35.06 21.15
N PRO A 66 5.57 -34.09 21.38
CA PRO A 66 4.60 -33.70 20.37
C PRO A 66 5.41 -33.15 19.19
N VAL A 67 5.40 -33.89 18.09
CA VAL A 67 5.77 -33.37 16.78
C VAL A 67 4.90 -32.14 16.58
N GLY A 68 5.54 -30.97 16.59
CA GLY A 68 4.89 -29.70 16.28
C GLY A 68 4.13 -29.82 14.97
N PRO A 69 3.03 -29.08 14.78
CA PRO A 69 2.20 -29.23 13.59
C PRO A 69 3.10 -29.08 12.37
N ALA A 70 3.19 -30.16 11.59
CA ALA A 70 3.81 -30.14 10.28
C ALA A 70 3.23 -28.95 9.52
N ALA A 71 4.09 -28.07 9.03
CA ALA A 71 3.69 -26.91 8.27
C ALA A 71 2.77 -27.37 7.12
N ASP A 72 1.52 -26.90 7.17
CA ASP A 72 0.52 -27.16 6.15
C ASP A 72 0.98 -26.51 4.84
N SER A 73 1.70 -27.27 4.03
CA SER A 73 2.24 -26.86 2.74
C SER A 73 1.14 -26.93 1.67
N GLY A 74 0.11 -26.09 1.80
CA GLY A 74 -1.03 -26.12 0.86
C GLY A 74 -1.95 -24.90 0.83
N SER A 75 -1.87 -23.96 1.78
CA SER A 75 -2.70 -22.74 1.68
C SER A 75 -2.04 -21.71 0.75
N VAL A 76 -2.73 -21.34 -0.33
CA VAL A 76 -2.31 -20.23 -1.20
C VAL A 76 -2.28 -18.96 -0.34
N LYS A 77 -1.07 -18.41 -0.13
CA LYS A 77 -0.93 -17.15 0.62
C LYS A 77 -1.75 -16.07 -0.07
N LYS A 78 -2.48 -15.27 0.71
CA LYS A 78 -3.14 -14.07 0.20
C LYS A 78 -2.10 -13.09 -0.35
N ARG A 79 -2.49 -12.29 -1.33
CA ARG A 79 -1.61 -11.36 -2.02
C ARG A 79 -1.74 -9.93 -1.54
N ILE A 80 -0.60 -9.27 -1.45
CA ILE A 80 -0.48 -7.84 -1.18
C ILE A 80 0.34 -7.18 -2.28
N VAL A 81 -0.15 -6.04 -2.75
CA VAL A 81 0.57 -5.13 -3.64
C VAL A 81 0.83 -3.82 -2.92
N SER A 82 2.05 -3.29 -3.03
CA SER A 82 2.34 -1.93 -2.59
C SER A 82 3.35 -1.24 -3.51
N GLY A 83 3.00 -0.05 -3.96
CA GLY A 83 3.86 0.81 -4.78
C GLY A 83 4.50 1.92 -3.94
N VAL A 84 5.77 2.22 -4.20
CA VAL A 84 6.49 3.36 -3.60
C VAL A 84 6.98 4.33 -4.65
N GLN A 85 6.77 5.63 -4.41
CA GLN A 85 7.30 6.67 -5.29
C GLN A 85 8.83 6.79 -5.17
N PRO A 86 9.56 6.87 -6.31
CA PRO A 86 10.99 7.12 -6.30
C PRO A 86 11.24 8.56 -5.83
N THR A 87 11.62 8.70 -4.56
CA THR A 87 11.71 10.02 -3.91
C THR A 87 13.11 10.36 -3.42
N GLY A 88 14.04 9.40 -3.40
CA GLY A 88 15.44 9.54 -2.98
C GLY A 88 15.66 9.88 -1.50
N SER A 89 14.68 10.48 -0.83
CA SER A 89 14.74 10.91 0.57
C SER A 89 13.63 10.28 1.41
N ILE A 90 13.98 9.20 2.10
CA ILE A 90 13.11 8.51 3.05
C ILE A 90 13.51 8.95 4.46
N HIS A 91 12.53 9.45 5.21
CA HIS A 91 12.73 9.88 6.60
C HIS A 91 12.17 8.87 7.61
N LEU A 92 12.53 9.05 8.87
CA LEU A 92 12.19 8.14 9.97
C LEU A 92 10.68 7.90 10.07
N GLY A 93 9.88 8.94 9.87
CA GLY A 93 8.42 8.82 9.79
C GLY A 93 7.90 7.88 8.69
N ASN A 94 8.53 7.82 7.51
CA ASN A 94 8.15 6.85 6.47
C ASN A 94 8.56 5.43 6.87
N TYR A 95 9.78 5.29 7.42
CA TYR A 95 10.32 4.01 7.84
C TYR A 95 9.48 3.34 8.93
N LEU A 96 9.21 4.07 10.01
CA LEU A 96 8.45 3.56 11.16
C LEU A 96 6.95 3.50 10.90
N GLY A 97 6.42 4.37 10.04
CA GLY A 97 4.99 4.42 9.72
C GLY A 97 4.56 3.39 8.67
N ALA A 98 5.44 3.01 7.74
CA ALA A 98 5.09 2.18 6.59
C ALA A 98 6.08 1.04 6.33
N ILE A 99 7.37 1.35 6.09
CA ILE A 99 8.34 0.37 5.58
C ILE A 99 8.52 -0.80 6.54
N ARG A 100 8.66 -0.53 7.85
CA ARG A 100 8.78 -1.58 8.87
C ARG A 100 7.57 -2.52 8.88
N ASN A 101 6.37 -1.98 8.71
CA ASN A 101 5.15 -2.78 8.63
C ASN A 101 5.14 -3.64 7.35
N TRP A 102 5.62 -3.12 6.23
CA TRP A 102 5.70 -3.89 4.97
C TRP A 102 6.68 -5.06 5.06
N VAL A 103 7.82 -4.85 5.73
CA VAL A 103 8.80 -5.91 6.00
C VAL A 103 8.18 -7.06 6.82
N LEU A 104 7.21 -6.79 7.70
CA LEU A 104 6.49 -7.84 8.42
C LEU A 104 5.46 -8.58 7.55
N LEU A 105 4.91 -7.92 6.52
CA LEU A 105 3.89 -8.52 5.65
C LEU A 105 4.45 -9.63 4.75
N GLN A 106 5.73 -9.55 4.35
CA GLN A 106 6.35 -10.54 3.46
C GLN A 106 6.42 -11.96 4.04
N ASP A 107 6.35 -12.10 5.37
CA ASP A 107 6.32 -13.42 6.01
C ASP A 107 4.91 -14.04 5.95
N ALA A 108 3.87 -13.22 6.09
CA ALA A 108 2.47 -13.65 6.15
C ALA A 108 1.77 -13.73 4.77
N TYR A 109 2.21 -12.93 3.80
CA TYR A 109 1.55 -12.77 2.50
C TYR A 109 2.51 -13.03 1.34
N GLU A 110 1.95 -13.31 0.16
CA GLU A 110 2.70 -13.17 -1.10
C GLU A 110 2.73 -11.68 -1.47
N THR A 111 3.90 -11.07 -1.38
CA THR A 111 4.04 -9.61 -1.46
C THR A 111 4.72 -9.16 -2.76
N PHE A 112 4.10 -8.18 -3.41
CA PHE A 112 4.65 -7.46 -4.56
C PHE A 112 4.93 -6.01 -4.14
N PHE A 113 6.21 -5.65 -4.10
CA PHE A 113 6.68 -4.31 -3.82
C PHE A 113 7.30 -3.71 -5.07
N PHE A 114 6.90 -2.52 -5.46
CA PHE A 114 7.45 -1.94 -6.69
C PHE A 114 7.64 -0.45 -6.62
N ILE A 115 8.64 0.01 -7.36
CA ILE A 115 8.97 1.42 -7.48
C ILE A 115 8.13 1.97 -8.64
N VAL A 116 7.23 2.91 -8.33
CA VAL A 116 6.25 3.47 -9.27
C VAL A 116 6.82 4.63 -10.08
N ASP A 117 7.77 4.34 -10.96
CA ASP A 117 8.39 5.33 -11.83
C ASP A 117 7.44 5.91 -12.89
N LEU A 118 6.44 5.15 -13.37
CA LEU A 118 5.40 5.68 -14.27
C LEU A 118 4.48 6.69 -13.56
N HIS A 119 4.24 6.53 -12.25
CA HIS A 119 3.51 7.54 -11.48
C HIS A 119 4.36 8.79 -11.20
N ALA A 120 5.69 8.65 -11.12
CA ALA A 120 6.58 9.77 -10.82
C ALA A 120 6.57 10.84 -11.91
N ILE A 121 6.38 10.44 -13.18
CA ILE A 121 6.35 11.35 -14.33
C ILE A 121 5.01 12.10 -14.51
N THR A 122 4.04 11.90 -13.60
CA THR A 122 2.75 12.63 -13.61
C THR A 122 2.87 14.08 -13.12
N LEU A 123 4.00 14.41 -12.49
CA LEU A 123 4.39 15.72 -12.00
C LEU A 123 5.78 16.09 -12.55
N PRO A 124 6.21 17.37 -12.45
CA PRO A 124 7.56 17.76 -12.86
C PRO A 124 8.63 16.91 -12.17
N TYR A 125 9.56 16.37 -12.97
CA TYR A 125 10.68 15.53 -12.53
C TYR A 125 11.93 15.87 -13.33
N ASP A 126 13.09 15.48 -12.81
CA ASP A 126 14.36 15.56 -13.55
C ASP A 126 14.66 14.21 -14.22
N PRO A 127 14.68 14.13 -15.57
CA PRO A 127 15.00 12.91 -16.29
C PRO A 127 16.40 12.36 -16.00
N GLN A 128 17.37 13.22 -15.65
CA GLN A 128 18.73 12.79 -15.32
C GLN A 128 18.76 12.03 -13.98
N GLU A 129 17.80 12.32 -13.10
CA GLU A 129 17.76 11.79 -11.74
C GLU A 129 16.85 10.57 -11.59
N LEU A 130 15.80 10.42 -12.41
CA LEU A 130 14.77 9.38 -12.24
C LEU A 130 15.35 7.97 -12.09
N SER A 131 16.31 7.61 -12.95
CA SER A 131 16.95 6.29 -12.90
C SER A 131 17.79 6.09 -11.64
N ARG A 132 18.50 7.15 -11.19
CA ARG A 132 19.27 7.14 -9.95
C ARG A 132 18.35 6.98 -8.74
N VAL A 133 17.33 7.83 -8.60
CA VAL A 133 16.41 7.79 -7.44
C VAL A 133 15.56 6.52 -7.39
N THR A 134 15.29 5.89 -8.53
CA THR A 134 14.64 4.58 -8.60
C THR A 134 15.51 3.49 -7.97
N ARG A 135 16.79 3.42 -8.35
CA ARG A 135 17.76 2.50 -7.75
C ARG A 135 17.95 2.76 -6.26
N GLU A 136 18.10 4.02 -5.87
CA GLU A 136 18.28 4.39 -4.46
C GLU A 136 17.07 3.99 -3.63
N THR A 137 15.86 4.20 -4.15
CA THR A 137 14.64 3.79 -3.47
C THR A 137 14.60 2.27 -3.30
N ALA A 138 14.88 1.50 -4.37
CA ALA A 138 14.96 0.04 -4.27
C ALA A 138 16.01 -0.42 -3.23
N ALA A 139 17.20 0.16 -3.26
CA ALA A 139 18.28 -0.15 -2.34
C ALA A 139 17.90 0.13 -0.88
N ILE A 140 17.24 1.27 -0.59
CA ILE A 140 16.78 1.60 0.76
C ILE A 140 15.76 0.57 1.25
N TYR A 141 14.81 0.16 0.41
CA TYR A 141 13.79 -0.81 0.79
C TYR A 141 14.40 -2.19 1.12
N ILE A 142 15.34 -2.66 0.30
CA ILE A 142 16.09 -3.89 0.56
C ILE A 142 16.91 -3.76 1.85
N ALA A 143 17.57 -2.61 2.04
CA ALA A 143 18.37 -2.34 3.24
C ALA A 143 17.53 -2.29 4.52
N CYS A 144 16.28 -1.81 4.43
CA CYS A 144 15.32 -1.79 5.55
C CYS A 144 14.77 -3.19 5.90
N GLY A 145 15.05 -4.22 5.11
CA GLY A 145 14.68 -5.61 5.43
C GLY A 145 13.70 -6.28 4.45
N VAL A 146 13.40 -5.66 3.30
CA VAL A 146 12.70 -6.39 2.23
C VAL A 146 13.61 -7.51 1.73
N ASP A 147 13.13 -8.74 1.87
CA ASP A 147 13.83 -9.96 1.49
C ASP A 147 13.38 -10.38 0.09
N THR A 148 14.30 -10.31 -0.87
CA THR A 148 14.05 -10.61 -2.29
C THR A 148 13.72 -12.09 -2.55
N SER A 149 13.99 -12.97 -1.57
CA SER A 149 13.58 -14.38 -1.61
C SER A 149 12.13 -14.59 -1.18
N LYS A 150 11.55 -13.67 -0.41
CA LYS A 150 10.18 -13.73 0.13
C LYS A 150 9.22 -12.81 -0.61
N ALA A 151 9.70 -11.64 -1.03
CA ALA A 151 8.93 -10.61 -1.71
C ALA A 151 9.41 -10.39 -3.15
N CYS A 152 8.47 -10.14 -4.05
CA CYS A 152 8.76 -9.74 -5.42
C CYS A 152 9.00 -8.23 -5.45
N ILE A 153 10.27 -7.79 -5.61
CA ILE A 153 10.63 -6.38 -5.76
C ILE A 153 10.99 -6.02 -7.20
N PHE A 154 10.35 -5.01 -7.78
CA PHE A 154 10.58 -4.63 -9.18
C PHE A 154 10.34 -3.15 -9.46
N VAL A 155 10.65 -2.70 -10.67
CA VAL A 155 10.35 -1.35 -11.17
C VAL A 155 9.12 -1.42 -12.06
N GLN A 156 8.15 -0.52 -11.83
CA GLN A 156 6.85 -0.55 -12.51
C GLN A 156 7.00 -0.55 -14.05
N SER A 157 7.84 0.33 -14.60
CA SER A 157 8.07 0.40 -16.05
C SER A 157 8.71 -0.85 -16.67
N HIS A 158 9.34 -1.73 -15.87
CA HIS A 158 9.92 -2.98 -16.37
C HIS A 158 8.86 -4.04 -16.67
N VAL A 159 7.62 -3.84 -16.23
CA VAL A 159 6.49 -4.76 -16.45
C VAL A 159 5.45 -4.07 -17.34
N ARG A 160 5.48 -4.36 -18.65
CA ARG A 160 4.63 -3.69 -19.66
C ARG A 160 3.13 -3.76 -19.36
N ALA A 161 2.71 -4.83 -18.69
CA ALA A 161 1.31 -5.12 -18.38
C ALA A 161 0.62 -3.99 -17.60
N HIS A 162 1.38 -3.20 -16.83
CA HIS A 162 0.85 -2.03 -16.11
C HIS A 162 0.25 -1.00 -17.07
N ALA A 163 1.00 -0.61 -18.10
CA ALA A 163 0.56 0.35 -19.10
C ALA A 163 -0.54 -0.23 -20.00
N GLU A 164 -0.40 -1.50 -20.41
CA GLU A 164 -1.40 -2.19 -21.24
C GLU A 164 -2.75 -2.31 -20.51
N LEU A 165 -2.74 -2.74 -19.24
CA LEU A 165 -3.98 -2.84 -18.47
C LEU A 165 -4.58 -1.46 -18.17
N MET A 166 -3.76 -0.43 -17.88
CA MET A 166 -4.25 0.94 -17.74
C MET A 166 -5.07 1.38 -18.96
N TRP A 167 -4.60 1.08 -20.18
CA TRP A 167 -5.32 1.41 -21.40
C TRP A 167 -6.68 0.69 -21.48
N LEU A 168 -6.70 -0.61 -21.19
CA LEU A 168 -7.93 -1.40 -21.18
C LEU A 168 -8.93 -0.89 -20.13
N LEU A 169 -8.47 -0.61 -18.92
CA LEU A 169 -9.31 -0.05 -17.83
C LEU A 169 -9.81 1.36 -18.16
N SER A 170 -9.04 2.16 -18.90
CA SER A 170 -9.47 3.50 -19.32
C SER A 170 -10.74 3.43 -20.17
N SER A 171 -10.89 2.40 -21.01
CA SER A 171 -12.13 2.18 -21.80
C SER A 171 -13.37 1.91 -20.92
N ALA A 172 -13.17 1.41 -19.71
CA ALA A 172 -14.24 1.14 -18.75
C ALA A 172 -14.44 2.27 -17.73
N THR A 173 -13.58 3.30 -17.72
CA THR A 173 -13.57 4.36 -16.72
C THR A 173 -14.28 5.62 -17.22
N PRO A 174 -15.44 6.01 -16.67
CA PRO A 174 -16.07 7.28 -17.03
C PRO A 174 -15.21 8.47 -16.60
N ILE A 175 -15.00 9.45 -17.50
CA ILE A 175 -14.21 10.65 -17.21
C ILE A 175 -14.70 11.42 -15.97
N GLY A 176 -16.02 11.41 -15.72
CA GLY A 176 -16.63 12.04 -14.56
C GLY A 176 -16.17 11.45 -13.22
N TRP A 177 -15.72 10.20 -13.18
CA TRP A 177 -15.17 9.58 -11.96
C TRP A 177 -13.82 10.19 -11.62
N LEU A 178 -12.96 10.40 -12.63
CA LEU A 178 -11.64 11.00 -12.48
C LEU A 178 -11.72 12.48 -12.09
N ASN A 179 -12.61 13.24 -12.72
CA ASN A 179 -12.82 14.66 -12.41
C ASN A 179 -13.31 14.94 -10.97
N ARG A 180 -13.83 13.91 -10.28
CA ARG A 180 -14.28 14.04 -8.87
C ARG A 180 -13.18 13.72 -7.85
N MET A 181 -12.03 13.22 -8.29
CA MET A 181 -10.92 12.88 -7.40
C MET A 181 -10.37 14.14 -6.71
N ILE A 182 -10.27 14.10 -5.39
CA ILE A 182 -9.82 15.24 -4.58
C ILE A 182 -8.36 15.55 -4.92
N GLN A 183 -7.53 14.52 -5.00
CA GLN A 183 -6.11 14.64 -5.35
C GLN A 183 -5.88 15.28 -6.73
N PHE A 184 -6.72 14.96 -7.71
CA PHE A 184 -6.66 15.61 -9.03
C PHE A 184 -6.97 17.10 -8.90
N LYS A 185 -8.09 17.47 -8.26
CA LYS A 185 -8.48 18.88 -8.08
C LYS A 185 -7.42 19.69 -7.34
N GLU A 186 -6.85 19.14 -6.27
CA GLU A 186 -5.81 19.82 -5.49
C GLU A 186 -4.51 20.01 -6.26
N LYS A 187 -4.04 18.98 -6.98
CA LYS A 187 -2.81 19.05 -7.76
C LYS A 187 -2.98 19.88 -9.05
N SER A 188 -4.14 19.82 -9.70
CA SER A 188 -4.51 20.65 -10.85
C SER A 188 -4.39 22.13 -10.52
N ARG A 189 -5.02 22.54 -9.42
CA ARG A 189 -4.99 23.94 -8.96
C ARG A 189 -3.57 24.43 -8.67
N LYS A 190 -2.69 23.55 -8.14
CA LYS A 190 -1.28 23.88 -7.89
C LYS A 190 -0.46 23.99 -9.18
N ALA A 191 -0.80 23.23 -10.21
CA ALA A 191 -0.12 23.23 -11.51
C ALA A 191 -0.63 24.32 -12.46
N GLY A 192 -1.72 25.01 -12.10
CA GLY A 192 -2.28 26.12 -12.88
C GLY A 192 -3.22 25.66 -13.99
N ASP A 193 -4.12 24.70 -13.70
CA ASP A 193 -5.29 24.18 -14.45
C ASP A 193 -5.13 23.94 -15.97
N GLU A 194 -4.68 24.91 -16.76
CA GLU A 194 -4.43 24.81 -18.21
C GLU A 194 -3.18 23.95 -18.55
N ASN A 195 -2.20 23.87 -17.65
CA ASN A 195 -0.96 23.11 -17.86
C ASN A 195 -1.01 21.67 -17.31
N VAL A 196 -2.20 21.18 -16.97
CA VAL A 196 -2.35 19.88 -16.31
C VAL A 196 -2.28 18.75 -17.34
N ALA A 197 -1.26 17.91 -17.23
CA ALA A 197 -1.10 16.76 -18.10
C ALA A 197 -2.22 15.72 -17.89
N VAL A 198 -2.61 15.05 -18.98
CA VAL A 198 -3.58 13.93 -18.96
C VAL A 198 -3.16 12.82 -17.99
N ALA A 199 -1.85 12.62 -17.82
CA ALA A 199 -1.30 11.66 -16.86
C ALA A 199 -1.76 11.96 -15.41
N LEU A 200 -1.86 13.24 -15.02
CA LEU A 200 -2.32 13.62 -13.69
C LEU A 200 -3.81 13.32 -13.46
N LEU A 201 -4.63 13.35 -14.53
CA LEU A 201 -6.03 12.96 -14.46
C LEU A 201 -6.20 11.43 -14.41
N THR A 202 -5.34 10.70 -15.15
CA THR A 202 -5.51 9.27 -15.43
C THR A 202 -4.68 8.35 -14.55
N TYR A 203 -3.73 8.86 -13.75
CA TYR A 203 -2.93 8.03 -12.84
C TYR A 203 -3.77 7.17 -11.87
N PRO A 204 -4.99 7.55 -11.42
CA PRO A 204 -5.80 6.64 -10.60
C PRO A 204 -6.19 5.35 -11.33
N VAL A 205 -6.31 5.39 -12.67
CA VAL A 205 -6.54 4.19 -13.50
C VAL A 205 -5.27 3.35 -13.61
N LEU A 206 -4.10 3.99 -13.68
CA LEU A 206 -2.81 3.29 -13.61
C LEU A 206 -2.65 2.59 -12.26
N MET A 207 -3.00 3.25 -11.15
CA MET A 207 -3.00 2.65 -9.82
C MET A 207 -3.94 1.43 -9.75
N ALA A 208 -5.13 1.51 -10.37
CA ALA A 208 -6.02 0.36 -10.45
C ALA A 208 -5.39 -0.78 -11.25
N ALA A 209 -4.71 -0.50 -12.37
CA ALA A 209 -3.98 -1.51 -13.14
C ALA A 209 -2.88 -2.16 -12.29
N ASP A 210 -2.10 -1.35 -11.56
CA ASP A 210 -1.03 -1.82 -10.69
C ASP A 210 -1.51 -2.82 -9.63
N ILE A 211 -2.73 -2.65 -9.11
CA ILE A 211 -3.32 -3.52 -8.09
C ILE A 211 -3.95 -4.76 -8.71
N LEU A 212 -4.72 -4.59 -9.79
CA LEU A 212 -5.55 -5.66 -10.34
C LEU A 212 -4.76 -6.71 -11.12
N LEU A 213 -3.60 -6.35 -11.71
CA LEU A 213 -2.72 -7.31 -12.40
C LEU A 213 -2.33 -8.51 -11.53
N TYR A 214 -2.09 -8.27 -10.24
CA TYR A 214 -1.58 -9.29 -9.33
C TYR A 214 -2.69 -10.06 -8.62
N GLN A 215 -3.97 -9.78 -8.94
CA GLN A 215 -5.13 -10.36 -8.23
C GLN A 215 -5.01 -10.16 -6.71
N SER A 216 -4.65 -8.93 -6.30
CA SER A 216 -4.37 -8.59 -4.91
C SER A 216 -5.59 -8.80 -4.02
N ASP A 217 -5.39 -9.40 -2.86
CA ASP A 217 -6.43 -9.51 -1.83
C ASP A 217 -6.48 -8.24 -0.99
N PHE A 218 -5.31 -7.70 -0.63
CA PHE A 218 -5.22 -6.47 0.14
C PHE A 218 -4.23 -5.44 -0.42
N VAL A 219 -4.45 -4.17 -0.09
CA VAL A 219 -3.55 -3.07 -0.42
C VAL A 219 -3.30 -2.22 0.84
N PRO A 220 -2.05 -2.13 1.34
CA PRO A 220 -1.70 -1.21 2.41
C PRO A 220 -1.73 0.22 1.88
N VAL A 221 -2.74 0.98 2.29
CA VAL A 221 -2.94 2.38 1.87
C VAL A 221 -3.04 3.31 3.08
N GLY A 222 -2.47 4.50 2.93
CA GLY A 222 -2.74 5.61 3.84
C GLY A 222 -4.15 6.16 3.65
N GLU A 223 -4.60 6.97 4.61
CA GLU A 223 -5.92 7.63 4.58
C GLU A 223 -6.12 8.45 3.29
N ASP A 224 -5.05 9.08 2.80
CA ASP A 224 -5.01 9.94 1.61
C ASP A 224 -5.22 9.18 0.29
N GLN A 225 -4.99 7.86 0.28
CA GLN A 225 -5.10 7.01 -0.91
C GLN A 225 -6.39 6.17 -0.93
N LYS A 226 -7.25 6.28 0.10
CA LYS A 226 -8.51 5.51 0.16
C LYS A 226 -9.42 5.76 -1.03
N GLN A 227 -9.49 7.01 -1.52
CA GLN A 227 -10.33 7.34 -2.67
C GLN A 227 -9.89 6.61 -3.95
N HIS A 228 -8.58 6.46 -4.17
CA HIS A 228 -8.07 5.72 -5.33
C HIS A 228 -8.27 4.21 -5.19
N LEU A 229 -8.19 3.67 -3.97
CA LEU A 229 -8.51 2.27 -3.73
C LEU A 229 -10.01 2.00 -3.97
N GLU A 230 -10.90 2.92 -3.59
CA GLU A 230 -12.33 2.77 -3.88
C GLU A 230 -12.60 2.80 -5.39
N LEU A 231 -11.96 3.72 -6.14
CA LEU A 231 -12.01 3.69 -7.60
C LEU A 231 -11.54 2.35 -8.17
N THR A 232 -10.46 1.78 -7.63
CA THR A 232 -9.93 0.48 -8.05
C THR A 232 -10.97 -0.63 -7.85
N ARG A 233 -11.68 -0.62 -6.71
CA ARG A 233 -12.76 -1.56 -6.41
C ARG A 233 -13.93 -1.41 -7.37
N GLU A 234 -14.41 -0.19 -7.58
CA GLU A 234 -15.48 0.12 -8.54
C GLU A 234 -15.12 -0.33 -9.96
N LEU A 235 -13.88 -0.12 -10.40
CA LEU A 235 -13.40 -0.58 -11.70
C LEU A 235 -13.33 -2.10 -11.80
N ALA A 236 -12.86 -2.78 -10.76
CA ALA A 236 -12.83 -4.24 -10.72
C ALA A 236 -14.23 -4.83 -10.85
N GLU A 237 -15.18 -4.32 -10.07
CA GLU A 237 -16.59 -4.74 -10.10
C GLU A 237 -17.23 -4.45 -11.47
N ARG A 238 -16.97 -3.27 -12.03
CA ARG A 238 -17.48 -2.87 -13.34
C ARG A 238 -16.96 -3.78 -14.46
N VAL A 239 -15.67 -4.07 -14.50
CA VAL A 239 -15.09 -5.00 -15.49
C VAL A 239 -15.65 -6.41 -15.31
N ASN A 240 -15.78 -6.88 -14.06
CA ASN A 240 -16.39 -8.17 -13.75
C ASN A 240 -17.83 -8.26 -14.27
N TYR A 241 -18.62 -7.20 -14.11
CA TYR A 241 -19.99 -7.12 -14.62
C TYR A 241 -20.06 -7.08 -16.15
N LEU A 242 -19.24 -6.23 -16.77
CA LEU A 242 -19.24 -6.02 -18.22
C LEU A 242 -18.77 -7.27 -18.97
N TYR A 243 -17.67 -7.88 -18.53
CA TYR A 243 -16.94 -8.89 -19.31
C TYR A 243 -16.89 -10.28 -18.65
N GLY A 244 -17.05 -10.36 -17.33
CA GLY A 244 -16.94 -11.62 -16.60
C GLY A 244 -18.13 -12.60 -16.76
N GLY A 245 -18.22 -13.54 -15.84
CA GLY A 245 -19.30 -14.51 -15.73
C GLY A 245 -19.41 -15.43 -16.95
N ARG A 246 -20.63 -15.62 -17.44
CA ARG A 246 -20.90 -16.46 -18.62
C ARG A 246 -20.38 -15.85 -19.93
N LYS A 247 -20.21 -14.53 -20.00
CA LYS A 247 -19.74 -13.83 -21.21
C LYS A 247 -18.31 -14.25 -21.52
N TRP A 248 -17.41 -14.12 -20.55
CA TRP A 248 -16.03 -14.60 -20.68
C TRP A 248 -15.95 -16.11 -20.95
N LYS A 249 -16.79 -16.93 -20.30
CA LYS A 249 -16.83 -18.38 -20.54
C LYS A 249 -17.16 -18.73 -22.00
N LYS A 250 -18.06 -17.98 -22.64
CA LYS A 250 -18.41 -18.18 -24.06
C LYS A 250 -17.24 -17.88 -25.01
N LEU A 251 -16.29 -17.04 -24.60
CA LEU A 251 -15.07 -16.72 -25.34
C LEU A 251 -13.90 -17.69 -25.03
N GLY A 252 -14.21 -18.83 -24.38
CA GLY A 252 -13.22 -19.84 -23.99
C GLY A 252 -12.41 -19.48 -22.75
N GLY A 253 -12.86 -18.50 -21.95
CA GLY A 253 -12.27 -18.19 -20.65
C GLY A 253 -12.77 -19.11 -19.54
N ARG A 254 -12.18 -19.01 -18.34
CA ARG A 254 -12.62 -19.78 -17.17
C ARG A 254 -14.02 -19.40 -16.66
N GLY A 255 -14.51 -18.20 -17.01
CA GLY A 255 -15.75 -17.62 -16.47
C GLY A 255 -15.59 -17.07 -15.04
N GLY A 256 -16.67 -16.55 -14.47
CA GLY A 256 -16.63 -15.90 -13.16
C GLY A 256 -15.97 -14.51 -13.20
N ALA A 257 -15.43 -14.06 -12.08
CA ALA A 257 -14.77 -12.76 -12.01
C ALA A 257 -13.42 -12.75 -12.76
N VAL A 258 -13.18 -11.67 -13.51
CA VAL A 258 -11.91 -11.38 -14.18
C VAL A 258 -10.89 -10.90 -13.13
N PHE A 259 -11.34 -10.04 -12.22
CA PHE A 259 -10.53 -9.50 -11.12
C PHE A 259 -11.08 -9.89 -9.75
N LYS A 260 -10.19 -10.15 -8.80
CA LYS A 260 -10.52 -9.98 -7.38
C LYS A 260 -10.73 -8.49 -7.06
N VAL A 261 -11.64 -8.22 -6.11
CA VAL A 261 -11.88 -6.87 -5.61
C VAL A 261 -11.01 -6.66 -4.38
N PRO A 262 -10.01 -5.77 -4.40
CA PRO A 262 -9.06 -5.62 -3.30
C PRO A 262 -9.69 -4.95 -2.08
N GLU A 263 -9.21 -5.29 -0.89
CA GLU A 263 -9.57 -4.65 0.37
C GLU A 263 -8.43 -3.77 0.91
N ALA A 264 -8.77 -2.74 1.66
CA ALA A 264 -7.77 -1.94 2.35
C ALA A 264 -7.16 -2.76 3.49
N LEU A 265 -5.83 -2.93 3.48
CA LEU A 265 -5.13 -3.35 4.67
C LEU A 265 -4.76 -2.09 5.45
N ILE A 266 -5.39 -1.87 6.59
CA ILE A 266 -4.97 -0.85 7.53
C ILE A 266 -4.01 -1.57 8.49
N PRO A 267 -2.69 -1.38 8.38
CA PRO A 267 -1.77 -1.94 9.35
C PRO A 267 -2.15 -1.45 10.75
N PRO A 268 -1.87 -2.21 11.82
CA PRO A 268 -1.93 -1.65 13.17
C PRO A 268 -1.19 -0.31 13.16
N ALA A 269 -1.81 0.72 13.75
CA ALA A 269 -1.38 2.11 13.58
C ALA A 269 0.15 2.21 13.69
N GLY A 270 0.81 2.44 12.56
CA GLY A 270 2.24 2.63 12.51
C GLY A 270 2.62 3.83 13.38
N ALA A 271 3.85 3.85 13.86
CA ALA A 271 4.27 4.94 14.71
C ALA A 271 4.13 6.28 13.99
N ARG A 272 3.31 7.18 14.55
CA ARG A 272 3.16 8.53 14.05
C ARG A 272 4.32 9.37 14.57
N VAL A 273 5.39 9.45 13.78
CA VAL A 273 6.56 10.26 14.11
C VAL A 273 6.30 11.73 13.78
N MET A 274 6.50 12.60 14.76
CA MET A 274 6.29 14.04 14.64
C MET A 274 7.60 14.76 14.30
N SER A 275 7.49 16.01 13.85
CA SER A 275 8.62 16.87 13.53
C SER A 275 9.48 17.12 14.77
N LEU A 276 10.81 17.14 14.58
CA LEU A 276 11.76 17.47 15.63
C LEU A 276 11.71 18.95 16.06
N THR A 277 11.09 19.81 15.27
CA THR A 277 10.96 21.24 15.57
C THR A 277 9.54 21.64 16.00
N ASP A 278 8.57 20.73 15.84
CA ASP A 278 7.16 20.95 16.20
C ASP A 278 6.48 19.60 16.49
N GLY A 279 6.24 19.31 17.77
CA GLY A 279 5.63 18.05 18.22
C GLY A 279 4.19 17.83 17.74
N LEU A 280 3.51 18.85 17.23
CA LEU A 280 2.13 18.75 16.71
C LEU A 280 2.07 18.51 15.20
N ALA A 281 3.15 18.80 14.48
CA ALA A 281 3.25 18.57 13.05
C ALA A 281 3.85 17.19 12.73
N LYS A 282 3.25 16.45 11.80
CA LYS A 282 3.81 15.17 11.33
C LYS A 282 5.15 15.43 10.62
N MET A 283 6.13 14.56 10.85
CA MET A 283 7.39 14.59 10.10
C MET A 283 7.10 14.47 8.59
N SER A 284 7.65 15.38 7.79
CA SER A 284 7.36 15.47 6.36
C SER A 284 8.60 15.76 5.52
N LYS A 285 8.66 15.13 4.34
CA LYS A 285 9.63 15.44 3.27
C LYS A 285 9.52 16.89 2.78
N SER A 286 8.31 17.47 2.76
CA SER A 286 8.07 18.82 2.23
C SER A 286 8.29 19.95 3.24
N ALA A 287 8.70 19.63 4.48
CA ALA A 287 9.02 20.66 5.46
C ALA A 287 10.25 21.46 5.01
N SER A 288 10.17 22.79 5.13
CA SER A 288 11.21 23.72 4.67
C SER A 288 12.53 23.53 5.39
N SER A 289 12.48 23.24 6.69
CA SER A 289 13.67 22.99 7.50
C SER A 289 14.01 21.50 7.53
N ASP A 290 15.23 21.14 7.09
CA ASP A 290 15.73 19.77 7.21
C ASP A 290 15.94 19.34 8.67
N GLN A 291 16.08 20.29 9.60
CA GLN A 291 16.16 20.03 11.04
C GLN A 291 14.86 19.43 11.62
N SER A 292 13.75 19.50 10.89
CA SER A 292 12.46 18.92 11.31
C SER A 292 12.41 17.39 11.24
N ARG A 293 13.38 16.74 10.57
CA ARG A 293 13.33 15.31 10.24
C ARG A 293 14.69 14.63 10.32
N ILE A 294 14.69 13.35 10.65
CA ILE A 294 15.84 12.47 10.47
C ILE A 294 15.65 11.69 9.17
N ASN A 295 16.58 11.79 8.23
CA ASN A 295 16.60 10.94 7.05
C ASN A 295 17.32 9.63 7.37
N LEU A 296 16.92 8.52 6.74
CA LEU A 296 17.53 7.21 7.01
C LEU A 296 19.02 7.16 6.70
N LEU A 297 19.46 7.97 5.74
CA LEU A 297 20.85 8.04 5.28
C LEU A 297 21.62 9.22 5.89
N ASP A 298 21.06 9.92 6.88
CA ASP A 298 21.79 10.98 7.57
C ASP A 298 23.03 10.40 8.27
N PRO A 299 24.23 11.00 8.07
CA PRO A 299 25.42 10.64 8.83
C PRO A 299 25.25 10.82 10.34
N LYS A 300 26.03 10.07 11.14
CA LYS A 300 25.95 10.08 12.61
C LYS A 300 26.04 11.49 13.23
N ASP A 301 26.89 12.35 12.69
CA ASP A 301 27.09 13.73 13.11
C ASP A 301 25.89 14.63 12.76
N VAL A 302 25.23 14.37 11.63
CA VAL A 302 23.99 15.05 11.26
C VAL A 302 22.85 14.65 12.18
N ILE A 303 22.70 13.35 12.48
CA ILE A 303 21.70 12.84 13.43
C ILE A 303 21.93 13.49 14.81
N ALA A 304 23.16 13.44 15.33
CA ALA A 304 23.51 14.04 16.61
C ALA A 304 23.19 15.54 16.67
N ASN A 305 23.52 16.29 15.62
CA ASN A 305 23.22 17.71 15.55
C ASN A 305 21.71 18.01 15.53
N LYS A 306 20.92 17.22 14.78
CA LYS A 306 19.46 17.38 14.70
C LYS A 306 18.79 17.07 16.04
N ILE A 307 19.18 15.99 16.72
CA ILE A 307 18.64 15.63 18.04
C ILE A 307 19.08 16.65 19.11
N LYS A 308 20.34 17.09 19.09
CA LYS A 308 20.81 18.16 19.99
C LYS A 308 19.93 19.41 19.88
N ARG A 309 19.56 19.80 18.66
CA ARG A 309 18.74 21.00 18.36
C ARG A 309 17.23 20.79 18.39
N CYS A 310 16.74 19.55 18.56
CA CYS A 310 15.32 19.29 18.54
C CYS A 310 14.59 20.05 19.67
N LYS A 311 13.36 20.45 19.41
CA LYS A 311 12.52 21.15 20.38
C LYS A 311 12.19 20.20 21.53
N THR A 312 12.26 20.71 22.75
CA THR A 312 11.85 20.06 23.98
C THR A 312 11.08 21.06 24.83
N ASP A 313 10.28 20.58 25.77
CA ASP A 313 9.61 21.44 26.75
C ASP A 313 10.54 21.86 27.90
N SER A 314 10.05 22.78 28.73
CA SER A 314 10.74 23.29 29.92
C SER A 314 10.27 22.64 31.23
N PHE A 315 9.44 21.59 31.16
CA PHE A 315 8.95 20.90 32.35
C PHE A 315 10.05 20.00 32.93
N SER A 316 9.95 19.71 34.23
CA SER A 316 10.85 18.76 34.89
C SER A 316 10.48 17.32 34.53
N GLY A 317 11.49 16.46 34.42
CA GLY A 317 11.34 15.05 34.05
C GLY A 317 10.92 14.83 32.60
N ILE A 318 10.82 13.56 32.20
CA ILE A 318 10.46 13.13 30.86
C ILE A 318 9.34 12.09 30.98
N GLU A 319 8.22 12.32 30.30
CA GLU A 319 7.03 11.46 30.46
C GLU A 319 6.30 11.21 29.14
N PHE A 320 5.60 10.08 29.09
CA PHE A 320 4.69 9.71 28.00
C PHE A 320 3.29 10.30 28.20
N ASP A 321 2.50 10.31 27.12
CA ASP A 321 1.04 10.53 27.10
C ASP A 321 0.51 11.85 27.67
N ASN A 322 1.37 12.76 28.13
CA ASN A 322 0.92 14.09 28.50
C ASN A 322 0.60 14.88 27.21
N PRO A 323 -0.68 15.22 26.94
CA PRO A 323 -1.06 15.92 25.72
C PRO A 323 -0.46 17.34 25.64
N ASP A 324 -0.12 17.93 26.79
CA ASP A 324 0.51 19.25 26.87
C ASP A 324 2.03 19.20 26.61
N ARG A 325 2.60 17.99 26.45
CA ARG A 325 4.03 17.75 26.19
C ARG A 325 4.26 16.90 24.93
N PRO A 326 3.81 17.36 23.76
CA PRO A 326 3.86 16.58 22.53
C PRO A 326 5.30 16.24 22.09
N GLU A 327 6.27 17.13 22.34
CA GLU A 327 7.68 16.85 22.07
C GLU A 327 8.21 15.69 22.93
N SER A 328 7.84 15.64 24.21
CA SER A 328 8.26 14.55 25.09
C SER A 328 7.73 13.20 24.61
N ASN A 329 6.43 13.16 24.33
CA ASN A 329 5.80 11.95 23.82
C ASN A 329 6.41 11.50 22.48
N ASN A 330 6.72 12.44 21.59
CA ASN A 330 7.36 12.12 20.31
C ASN A 330 8.76 11.51 20.48
N LEU A 331 9.64 12.16 21.25
CA LEU A 331 11.03 11.70 21.39
C LEU A 331 11.13 10.37 22.15
N LEU A 332 10.33 10.18 23.20
CA LEU A 332 10.23 8.90 23.91
C LEU A 332 9.67 7.79 23.01
N SER A 333 8.68 8.10 22.18
CA SER A 333 8.13 7.14 21.21
C SER A 333 9.18 6.73 20.19
N ILE A 334 9.98 7.68 19.69
CA ILE A 334 11.11 7.35 18.79
C ILE A 334 12.10 6.43 19.50
N TYR A 335 12.50 6.76 20.74
CA TYR A 335 13.43 5.94 21.51
C TYR A 335 12.92 4.51 21.73
N GLN A 336 11.64 4.36 22.09
CA GLN A 336 10.97 3.07 22.23
C GLN A 336 11.06 2.25 20.93
N LEU A 337 10.82 2.88 19.78
CA LEU A 337 10.77 2.19 18.49
C LEU A 337 12.15 1.78 17.97
N MET A 338 13.19 2.58 18.25
CA MET A 338 14.58 2.28 17.91
C MET A 338 15.17 1.17 18.79
N THR A 339 14.82 1.16 20.07
CA THR A 339 15.33 0.15 21.01
C THR A 339 14.50 -1.13 21.05
N GLY A 340 13.24 -1.08 20.60
CA GLY A 340 12.29 -2.20 20.71
C GLY A 340 11.80 -2.47 22.14
N LYS A 341 12.16 -1.60 23.10
CA LYS A 341 11.72 -1.68 24.50
C LYS A 341 10.22 -1.41 24.62
N THR A 342 9.61 -1.93 25.67
CA THR A 342 8.24 -1.60 26.07
C THR A 342 8.18 -0.17 26.62
N LYS A 343 6.98 0.40 26.61
CA LYS A 343 6.74 1.73 27.18
C LYS A 343 7.15 1.84 28.64
N GLN A 344 6.91 0.79 29.42
CA GLN A 344 7.23 0.72 30.85
C GLN A 344 8.74 0.73 31.08
N GLU A 345 9.48 -0.05 30.29
CA GLU A 345 10.95 -0.08 30.36
C GLU A 345 11.54 1.29 30.01
N VAL A 346 11.04 1.94 28.95
CA VAL A 346 11.49 3.29 28.56
C VAL A 346 11.18 4.31 29.65
N ALA A 347 9.98 4.27 30.22
CA ALA A 347 9.57 5.21 31.28
C ALA A 347 10.46 5.05 32.53
N HIS A 348 10.75 3.81 32.94
CA HIS A 348 11.62 3.51 34.07
C HIS A 348 13.07 3.98 33.82
N GLU A 349 13.60 3.71 32.63
CA GLU A 349 14.97 4.11 32.27
C GLU A 349 15.15 5.63 32.19
N CYS A 350 14.13 6.35 31.70
CA CYS A 350 14.20 7.79 31.48
C CYS A 350 13.73 8.61 32.70
N GLN A 351 13.24 7.97 33.76
CA GLN A 351 12.56 8.63 34.88
C GLN A 351 13.39 9.74 35.53
N ASP A 352 14.68 9.48 35.76
CA ASP A 352 15.61 10.40 36.42
C ASP A 352 16.46 11.22 35.44
N MET A 353 16.20 11.11 34.13
CA MET A 353 16.98 11.80 33.11
C MET A 353 16.50 13.24 32.88
N ASN A 354 17.45 14.13 32.60
CA ASN A 354 17.17 15.43 32.00
C ASN A 354 17.27 15.37 30.46
N TRP A 355 16.76 16.39 29.77
CA TRP A 355 16.78 16.45 28.30
C TRP A 355 18.17 16.32 27.69
N GLY A 356 19.21 16.87 28.32
CA GLY A 356 20.58 16.78 27.82
C GLY A 356 21.09 15.33 27.80
N THR A 357 20.83 14.60 28.87
CA THR A 357 21.20 13.19 29.01
C THR A 357 20.38 12.32 28.07
N PHE A 358 19.06 12.49 28.06
CA PHE A 358 18.17 11.71 27.22
C PHE A 358 18.43 11.91 25.71
N LYS A 359 18.73 13.14 25.27
CA LYS A 359 19.08 13.41 23.87
C LYS A 359 20.33 12.65 23.41
N ASN A 360 21.31 12.45 24.30
CA ASN A 360 22.48 11.63 23.98
C ASN A 360 22.07 10.16 23.81
N VAL A 361 21.33 9.61 24.77
CA VAL A 361 20.82 8.22 24.71
C VAL A 361 19.96 7.97 23.46
N LEU A 362 19.08 8.90 23.12
CA LEU A 362 18.27 8.83 21.90
C LEU A 362 19.14 8.92 20.63
N THR A 363 20.19 9.74 20.64
CA THR A 363 21.12 9.86 19.51
C THR A 363 21.84 8.53 19.27
N ASP A 364 22.36 7.91 20.33
CA ASP A 364 23.06 6.63 20.24
C ASP A 364 22.13 5.53 19.73
N ALA A 365 20.91 5.42 20.29
CA ALA A 365 19.92 4.45 19.82
C ALA A 365 19.51 4.65 18.36
N LEU A 366 19.39 5.90 17.89
CA LEU A 366 19.12 6.18 16.48
C LEU A 366 20.29 5.76 15.58
N ILE A 367 21.52 6.07 15.97
CA ILE A 367 22.71 5.71 15.19
C ILE A 367 22.84 4.19 15.14
N ASP A 368 22.72 3.49 16.26
CA ASP A 368 22.84 2.03 16.35
C ASP A 368 21.77 1.33 15.50
N HIS A 369 20.54 1.85 15.49
CA HIS A 369 19.46 1.30 14.69
C HIS A 369 19.63 1.55 13.18
N LEU A 370 20.09 2.75 12.80
CA LEU A 370 20.22 3.15 11.40
C LEU A 370 21.50 2.65 10.74
N LEU A 371 22.59 2.45 11.49
CA LEU A 371 23.88 2.06 10.95
C LEU A 371 23.83 0.76 10.11
N PRO A 372 23.18 -0.34 10.54
CA PRO A 372 23.06 -1.55 9.71
C PRO A 372 22.34 -1.30 8.39
N ILE A 373 21.31 -0.46 8.39
CA ILE A 373 20.56 -0.06 7.19
C ILE A 373 21.47 0.74 6.26
N GLN A 374 22.22 1.70 6.80
CA GLN A 374 23.14 2.54 6.03
C GLN A 374 24.30 1.75 5.41
N VAL A 375 24.85 0.77 6.14
CA VAL A 375 25.88 -0.13 5.65
C VAL A 375 25.33 -0.97 4.48
N ARG A 376 24.21 -1.64 4.69
CA ARG A 376 23.58 -2.46 3.65
C ARG A 376 23.17 -1.64 2.43
N TYR A 377 22.65 -0.43 2.62
CA TYR A 377 22.36 0.49 1.52
C TYR A 377 23.62 0.82 0.70
N LYS A 378 24.73 1.14 1.37
CA LYS A 378 26.01 1.46 0.71
C LYS A 378 26.55 0.26 -0.08
N GLU A 379 26.44 -0.95 0.45
CA GLU A 379 26.81 -2.17 -0.26
C GLU A 379 26.00 -2.32 -1.55
N MET A 380 24.68 -2.14 -1.47
CA MET A 380 23.77 -2.27 -2.61
C MET A 380 24.01 -1.20 -3.69
N ILE A 381 24.25 0.05 -3.30
CA ILE A 381 24.44 1.13 -4.27
C ILE A 381 25.83 1.09 -4.93
N ASN A 382 26.82 0.52 -4.24
CA ASN A 382 28.16 0.30 -4.80
C ASN A 382 28.20 -0.91 -5.74
N ASP A 383 27.32 -1.90 -5.57
CA ASP A 383 27.13 -3.00 -6.52
C ASP A 383 25.85 -2.82 -7.36
N THR A 384 25.92 -1.86 -8.30
CA THR A 384 24.81 -1.57 -9.21
C THR A 384 24.40 -2.78 -10.06
N ARG A 385 25.33 -3.68 -10.38
CA ARG A 385 25.04 -4.89 -11.16
C ARG A 385 24.22 -5.89 -10.37
N TYR A 386 24.48 -6.05 -9.07
CA TYR A 386 23.65 -6.87 -8.21
C TYR A 386 22.23 -6.30 -8.11
N LEU A 387 22.10 -5.00 -7.85
CA LEU A 387 20.79 -4.37 -7.71
C LEU A 387 19.96 -4.46 -9.01
N ASP A 388 20.56 -4.18 -10.16
CA ASP A 388 19.89 -4.28 -11.46
C ASP A 388 19.43 -5.72 -11.74
N ARG A 389 20.23 -6.72 -11.34
CA ARG A 389 19.85 -8.14 -11.46
C ARG A 389 18.67 -8.49 -10.57
N VAL A 390 18.68 -8.09 -9.30
CA VAL A 390 17.58 -8.30 -8.36
C VAL A 390 16.27 -7.72 -8.90
N LEU A 391 16.33 -6.49 -9.43
CA LEU A 391 15.16 -5.82 -10.00
C LEU A 391 14.69 -6.49 -11.30
N ALA A 392 15.60 -7.00 -12.14
CA ALA A 392 15.26 -7.75 -13.34
C ALA A 392 14.61 -9.11 -13.03
N GLU A 393 15.14 -9.84 -12.04
CA GLU A 393 14.56 -11.10 -11.56
C GLU A 393 13.16 -10.88 -10.98
N GLY A 394 12.99 -9.83 -10.16
CA GLY A 394 11.68 -9.45 -9.65
C GLY A 394 10.71 -9.02 -10.76
N ALA A 395 11.17 -8.26 -11.75
CA ALA A 395 10.33 -7.89 -12.90
C ALA A 395 9.90 -9.13 -13.72
N THR A 396 10.76 -10.14 -13.85
CA THR A 396 10.42 -11.41 -14.50
C THR A 396 9.31 -12.13 -13.75
N LYS A 397 9.48 -12.32 -12.43
CA LYS A 397 8.44 -12.93 -11.57
C LYS A 397 7.12 -12.17 -11.61
N ALA A 398 7.18 -10.84 -11.56
CA ALA A 398 6.01 -9.99 -11.66
C ALA A 398 5.31 -10.11 -13.02
N THR A 399 6.08 -10.16 -14.12
CA THR A 399 5.57 -10.35 -15.48
C THR A 399 4.82 -11.66 -15.62
N ASP A 400 5.36 -12.77 -15.08
CA ASP A 400 4.70 -14.08 -15.16
C ASP A 400 3.29 -14.06 -14.55
N VAL A 401 3.10 -13.32 -13.44
CA VAL A 401 1.80 -13.18 -12.79
C VAL A 401 0.90 -12.17 -13.52
N ALA A 402 1.47 -11.03 -13.91
CA ALA A 402 0.75 -9.94 -14.55
C ALA A 402 0.22 -10.34 -15.93
N ASP A 403 1.02 -11.03 -16.74
CA ASP A 403 0.66 -11.45 -18.09
C ASP A 403 -0.50 -12.46 -18.08
N ILE A 404 -0.60 -13.32 -17.06
CA ILE A 404 -1.78 -14.21 -16.89
C ILE A 404 -3.05 -13.38 -16.74
N THR A 405 -3.04 -12.37 -15.86
CA THR A 405 -4.20 -11.50 -15.67
C THR A 405 -4.49 -10.68 -16.92
N LEU A 406 -3.47 -10.09 -17.55
CA LEU A 406 -3.62 -9.29 -18.75
C LEU A 406 -4.23 -10.11 -19.91
N ASN A 407 -3.74 -11.33 -20.14
CA ASN A 407 -4.28 -12.24 -21.14
C ASN A 407 -5.75 -12.61 -20.86
N ASN A 408 -6.11 -12.82 -19.58
CA ASN A 408 -7.50 -13.05 -19.18
C ASN A 408 -8.39 -11.85 -19.52
N VAL A 409 -7.90 -10.62 -19.30
CA VAL A 409 -8.63 -9.39 -19.63
C VAL A 409 -8.77 -9.24 -21.15
N TYR A 410 -7.70 -9.43 -21.93
CA TYR A 410 -7.75 -9.43 -23.39
C TYR A 410 -8.80 -10.42 -23.92
N GLN A 411 -8.81 -11.65 -23.41
CA GLN A 411 -9.80 -12.65 -23.78
C GLN A 411 -11.22 -12.27 -23.35
N ALA A 412 -11.40 -11.76 -22.13
CA ALA A 412 -12.71 -11.35 -21.62
C ALA A 412 -13.31 -10.16 -22.40
N MET A 413 -12.46 -9.27 -22.90
CA MET A 413 -12.84 -8.15 -23.76
C MET A 413 -12.97 -8.54 -25.25
N GLY A 414 -12.64 -9.78 -25.62
CA GLY A 414 -12.84 -10.31 -26.97
C GLY A 414 -11.78 -9.91 -27.98
N PHE A 415 -10.58 -9.54 -27.54
CA PHE A 415 -9.47 -9.28 -28.46
C PHE A 415 -9.01 -10.56 -29.16
N LEU A 416 -8.57 -10.41 -30.42
CA LEU A 416 -7.99 -11.50 -31.18
C LEU A 416 -6.68 -11.95 -30.51
N LYS A 417 -6.53 -13.28 -30.32
CA LYS A 417 -5.30 -13.84 -29.74
C LYS A 417 -4.12 -13.63 -30.69
N ARG A 418 -2.98 -13.25 -30.11
CA ARG A 418 -1.71 -13.10 -30.82
C ARG A 418 -1.17 -14.44 -31.32
#